data_AF-A0A2D4HSZ1-F1
#
_entry.id   AF-A0A2D4HSZ1-F1
#
_cell.length_a   1.000
_cell.length_b   1.000
_cell.length_c   1.000
_cell.angle_alpha   90.00
_cell.angle_beta   90.00
_cell.angle_gamma   90.00
#
_symmetry.space_group_name_H-M   'P 1'
#
loop_
_entity.id
_entity.type
_entity.pdbx_description
1 polymer ?
#
loop_
_entity_poly.entity_id
_entity_poly.type
_entity_poly.pdbx_seq_one_letter_code
_entity_poly.pdbx_strand_id
1 'polypeptide(L)'
;MDALLSKNEMLQGKLHSQEDDFRLQNSTLMEELSKLCSQIEQLEKDNQILREGKTAVASEGAFPASPVDGELLRLQAENSALQKNMAALQERYEKEVARQAENRGGGKGDGSPDPCPTVPEKTLEQPAFDSDGSGAISQQLLSEVELKLQTEREEKILLKEQLQSLEASKTTETSRLQQELSKLMEKLKKKQESFVRLQTEKEALYNDSRTKIEEIQQRKEEELKSLQVRNQKLQQELQSTNQGFLELKDQLQSGKKEHELALQTLQDQESLRGNTRLMEQVQELVQEKERLLQELDEVRKTAEKRKAMLDEMAI
;
A
#
# COMPACT_ATOMS: atom_id res chain seq x y z
N MET A 1 32.52 28.81 49.56
CA MET A 1 31.80 29.72 48.65
C MET A 1 31.95 29.25 47.22
N ASP A 2 33.19 29.03 46.76
CA ASP A 2 33.51 28.61 45.39
C ASP A 2 32.89 27.29 44.93
N ALA A 3 32.85 26.27 45.81
CA ALA A 3 32.20 24.99 45.48
C ALA A 3 30.69 25.12 45.22
N LEU A 4 30.03 26.07 45.88
CA LEU A 4 28.61 26.35 45.68
C LEU A 4 28.37 27.16 44.41
N LEU A 5 29.26 28.13 44.09
CA LEU A 5 29.22 28.85 42.82
C LEU A 5 29.42 27.90 41.63
N SER A 6 30.44 27.05 41.67
CA SER A 6 30.71 26.08 40.60
C SER A 6 29.55 25.10 40.40
N LYS A 7 28.90 24.66 41.49
CA LYS A 7 27.70 23.81 41.41
C LYS A 7 26.50 24.57 40.81
N ASN A 8 26.34 25.85 41.13
CA ASN A 8 25.26 26.67 40.59
C ASN A 8 25.44 26.90 39.08
N GLU A 9 26.66 27.22 38.64
CA GLU A 9 27.01 27.35 37.22
C GLU A 9 26.78 26.03 36.47
N MET A 10 27.17 24.89 37.05
CA MET A 10 26.91 23.58 36.45
C MET A 10 25.41 23.29 36.32
N LEU A 11 24.61 23.63 37.33
CA LEU A 11 23.16 23.43 37.30
C LEU A 11 22.49 24.36 36.28
N GLN A 12 22.93 25.61 36.18
CA GLN A 12 22.47 26.53 35.14
C GLN A 12 22.81 26.00 33.74
N GLY A 13 24.01 25.47 33.53
CA GLY A 13 24.40 24.86 32.25
C GLY A 13 23.54 23.66 31.88
N LYS A 14 23.23 22.78 32.86
CA LYS A 14 22.31 21.65 32.65
C LYS A 14 20.89 22.11 32.34
N LEU A 15 20.40 23.15 33.03
CA LEU A 15 19.08 23.70 32.78
C LEU A 15 18.99 24.29 31.36
N HIS A 16 19.97 25.08 30.94
CA HIS A 16 20.02 25.63 29.58
C HIS A 16 20.08 24.53 28.52
N SER A 17 20.92 23.51 28.71
CA SER A 17 20.97 22.36 27.79
C SER A 17 19.63 21.65 27.68
N GLN A 18 18.92 21.49 28.80
CA GLN A 18 17.60 20.87 28.82
C GLN A 18 16.53 21.76 28.15
N GLU A 19 16.60 23.07 28.34
CA GLU A 19 15.74 24.05 27.67
C GLU A 19 15.95 24.04 26.15
N ASP A 20 17.21 23.96 25.70
CA ASP A 20 17.56 23.86 24.28
C ASP A 20 17.06 22.55 23.66
N ASP A 21 17.22 21.42 24.35
CA ASP A 21 16.68 20.13 23.92
C ASP A 21 15.15 20.16 23.79
N PHE A 22 14.46 20.76 24.78
CA PHE A 22 13.00 20.90 24.73
C PHE A 22 12.55 21.80 23.59
N ARG A 23 13.24 22.92 23.34
CA ARG A 23 12.96 23.80 22.21
C ARG A 23 13.18 23.10 20.87
N LEU A 24 14.26 22.33 20.74
CA LEU A 24 14.54 21.56 19.54
C LEU A 24 13.48 20.49 19.29
N GLN A 25 13.09 19.73 20.31
CA GLN A 25 12.02 18.74 20.21
C GLN A 25 10.69 19.38 19.80
N ASN A 26 10.33 20.51 20.41
CA ASN A 26 9.09 21.21 20.09
C ASN A 26 9.11 21.74 18.65
N SER A 27 10.23 22.31 18.20
CA SER A 27 10.42 22.76 16.82
C SER A 27 10.28 21.61 15.81
N THR A 28 10.94 20.48 16.07
CA THR A 28 10.86 19.29 15.21
C THR A 28 9.43 18.73 15.17
N LEU A 29 8.75 18.67 16.32
CA LEU A 29 7.36 18.21 16.39
C LEU A 29 6.42 19.12 15.57
N MET A 30 6.60 20.44 15.68
CA MET A 30 5.80 21.41 14.91
C MET A 30 6.05 21.28 13.40
N GLU A 31 7.29 21.02 12.98
CA GLU A 31 7.63 20.78 11.58
C GLU A 31 7.00 19.50 11.04
N GLU A 32 7.09 18.40 11.79
CA GLU A 32 6.47 17.13 11.42
C GLU A 32 4.94 17.22 11.38
N LEU A 33 4.32 17.91 12.35
CA LEU A 33 2.88 18.20 12.31
C LEU A 33 2.51 19.00 11.06
N SER A 34 3.30 20.00 10.69
CA SER A 34 3.07 20.80 9.48
C SER A 34 3.18 19.97 8.20
N LYS A 35 4.13 19.03 8.14
CA LYS A 35 4.25 18.06 7.03
C LYS A 35 3.05 17.14 6.95
N LEU A 36 2.62 16.57 8.07
CA LEU A 36 1.43 15.71 8.16
C LEU A 36 0.16 16.46 7.73
N CYS A 37 -0.06 17.70 8.18
CA CYS A 37 -1.18 18.53 7.75
C CYS A 37 -1.16 18.76 6.22
N SER A 38 0.00 19.12 5.67
CA SER A 38 0.15 19.31 4.22
C SER A 38 -0.13 18.02 3.43
N GLN A 39 0.31 16.88 3.95
CA GLN A 39 0.07 15.58 3.34
C GLN A 39 -1.40 15.17 3.39
N ILE A 40 -2.09 15.43 4.51
CA ILE A 40 -3.53 15.20 4.64
C ILE A 40 -4.28 16.09 3.65
N GLU A 41 -3.99 17.39 3.58
CA GLU A 41 -4.61 18.30 2.61
C GLU A 41 -4.40 17.84 1.16
N GLN A 42 -3.22 17.33 0.83
CA GLN A 42 -2.94 16.81 -0.51
C GLN A 42 -3.75 15.53 -0.78
N LEU A 43 -3.80 14.60 0.17
CA LEU A 43 -4.60 13.39 0.05
C LEU A 43 -6.10 13.68 -0.02
N GLU A 44 -6.59 14.69 0.70
CA GLU A 44 -7.97 15.16 0.62
C GLU A 44 -8.27 15.76 -0.75
N LYS A 45 -7.36 16.57 -1.32
CA LYS A 45 -7.48 17.06 -2.70
C LYS A 45 -7.47 15.92 -3.72
N ASP A 46 -6.56 14.96 -3.59
CA ASP A 46 -6.47 13.80 -4.49
C ASP A 46 -7.73 12.93 -4.40
N ASN A 47 -8.23 12.69 -3.17
CA ASN A 47 -9.50 11.99 -2.96
C ASN A 47 -10.69 12.76 -3.51
N GLN A 48 -10.69 14.09 -3.38
CA GLN A 48 -11.72 14.95 -3.95
C GLN A 48 -11.69 14.91 -5.47
N ILE A 49 -10.51 14.95 -6.11
CA ILE A 49 -10.35 14.81 -7.57
C ILE A 49 -10.77 13.41 -8.03
N LEU A 50 -10.41 12.35 -7.30
CA LEU A 50 -10.86 11.00 -7.61
C LEU A 50 -12.38 10.85 -7.41
N ARG A 51 -12.95 11.53 -6.41
CA ARG A 51 -14.40 11.58 -6.21
C ARG A 51 -15.10 12.40 -7.27
N GLU A 52 -14.57 13.54 -7.68
CA GLU A 52 -15.08 14.41 -8.74
C GLU A 52 -14.94 13.76 -10.12
N GLY A 53 -13.84 13.07 -10.38
CA GLY A 53 -13.67 12.16 -11.51
C GLY A 53 -14.66 10.99 -11.47
N LYS A 54 -15.27 10.70 -10.31
CA LYS A 54 -16.30 9.68 -10.11
C LYS A 54 -17.72 10.25 -9.97
N THR A 55 -17.88 11.54 -9.69
CA THR A 55 -19.18 12.24 -9.55
C THR A 55 -19.54 13.11 -10.76
N ALA A 56 -18.56 13.56 -11.57
CA ALA A 56 -18.81 13.97 -12.96
C ALA A 56 -19.38 12.82 -13.81
N VAL A 57 -19.25 11.60 -13.30
CA VAL A 57 -19.75 10.34 -13.86
C VAL A 57 -21.08 9.90 -13.19
N ALA A 58 -21.52 10.58 -12.13
CA ALA A 58 -22.68 10.17 -11.32
C ALA A 58 -23.87 11.15 -11.30
N SER A 59 -23.78 12.33 -11.94
CA SER A 59 -24.84 13.36 -11.86
C SER A 59 -25.78 13.46 -13.06
N GLU A 60 -25.69 12.58 -14.05
CA GLU A 60 -26.77 12.43 -15.05
C GLU A 60 -27.18 10.96 -15.14
N GLY A 61 -28.48 10.72 -15.01
CA GLY A 61 -29.06 9.39 -14.98
C GLY A 61 -28.86 8.64 -16.29
N ALA A 62 -27.76 7.90 -16.38
CA ALA A 62 -27.57 6.69 -17.17
C ALA A 62 -26.13 6.22 -16.91
N PHE A 63 -25.98 5.04 -16.33
CA PHE A 63 -24.70 4.40 -16.01
C PHE A 63 -23.66 4.54 -17.13
N PRO A 64 -22.46 5.09 -16.87
CA PRO A 64 -21.32 4.93 -17.77
C PRO A 64 -20.47 3.76 -17.24
N ALA A 65 -20.69 2.63 -17.90
CA ALA A 65 -19.66 1.76 -18.42
C ALA A 65 -18.20 2.19 -18.07
N SER A 66 -17.49 1.33 -17.35
CA SER A 66 -16.02 1.32 -17.24
C SER A 66 -15.36 1.54 -18.62
N PRO A 67 -14.11 2.06 -18.73
CA PRO A 67 -13.39 2.06 -20.00
C PRO A 67 -13.40 0.69 -20.71
N VAL A 68 -13.47 -0.39 -19.92
CA VAL A 68 -13.65 -1.77 -20.38
C VAL A 68 -15.04 -2.03 -20.96
N ASP A 69 -16.09 -1.43 -20.41
CA ASP A 69 -17.47 -1.56 -20.90
C ASP A 69 -17.71 -0.74 -22.18
N GLY A 70 -17.03 0.40 -22.35
CA GLY A 70 -17.05 1.15 -23.62
C GLY A 70 -16.37 0.39 -24.75
N GLU A 71 -15.22 -0.23 -24.45
CA GLU A 71 -14.51 -1.14 -25.35
C GLU A 71 -15.37 -2.36 -25.69
N LEU A 72 -16.04 -2.95 -24.68
CA LEU A 72 -16.96 -4.09 -24.85
C LEU A 72 -18.15 -3.73 -25.72
N LEU A 73 -18.78 -2.57 -25.51
CA LEU A 73 -19.92 -2.11 -26.30
C LEU A 73 -19.53 -1.83 -27.76
N ARG A 74 -18.33 -1.26 -27.99
CA ARG A 74 -17.77 -1.07 -29.33
C ARG A 74 -17.51 -2.42 -30.01
N LEU A 75 -16.87 -3.35 -29.32
CA LEU A 75 -16.62 -4.71 -29.84
C LEU A 75 -17.92 -5.48 -30.09
N GLN A 76 -18.97 -5.22 -29.32
CA GLN A 76 -20.29 -5.82 -29.51
C GLN A 76 -21.02 -5.24 -30.72
N ALA A 77 -20.91 -3.92 -30.94
CA ALA A 77 -21.41 -3.26 -32.15
C ALA A 77 -20.66 -3.74 -33.40
N GLU A 78 -19.33 -3.87 -33.31
CA GLU A 78 -18.48 -4.39 -34.39
C GLU A 78 -18.83 -5.86 -34.70
N ASN A 79 -18.99 -6.71 -33.68
CA ASN A 79 -19.45 -8.09 -33.86
C ASN A 79 -20.83 -8.17 -34.54
N SER A 80 -21.76 -7.30 -34.15
CA SER A 80 -23.09 -7.27 -34.77
C SER A 80 -23.04 -6.82 -36.24
N ALA A 81 -22.20 -5.83 -36.56
CA ALA A 81 -21.98 -5.40 -37.93
C ALA A 81 -21.30 -6.49 -38.78
N LEU A 82 -20.30 -7.18 -38.23
CA LEU A 82 -19.64 -8.31 -38.89
C LEU A 82 -20.60 -9.47 -39.12
N GLN A 83 -21.44 -9.83 -38.15
CA GLN A 83 -22.47 -10.85 -38.33
C GLN A 83 -23.48 -10.48 -39.43
N LYS A 84 -23.92 -9.22 -39.50
CA LYS A 84 -24.79 -8.74 -40.59
C LYS A 84 -24.09 -8.80 -41.95
N ASN A 85 -22.81 -8.43 -42.02
CA ASN A 85 -22.03 -8.53 -43.25
C ASN A 85 -21.82 -9.97 -43.69
N MET A 86 -21.53 -10.90 -42.76
CA MET A 86 -21.44 -12.32 -43.07
C MET A 86 -22.78 -12.85 -43.61
N ALA A 87 -23.90 -12.53 -42.95
CA ALA A 87 -25.23 -12.94 -43.42
C ALA A 87 -25.55 -12.37 -44.80
N ALA A 88 -25.24 -11.09 -45.05
CA ALA A 88 -25.47 -10.46 -46.35
C ALA A 88 -24.57 -11.06 -47.47
N LEU A 89 -23.33 -11.42 -47.16
CA LEU A 89 -22.44 -12.11 -48.09
C LEU A 89 -22.92 -13.53 -48.38
N GLN A 90 -23.41 -14.24 -47.35
CA GLN A 90 -23.95 -15.58 -47.48
C GLN A 90 -25.23 -15.58 -48.33
N GLU A 91 -26.13 -14.62 -48.11
CA GLU A 91 -27.34 -14.44 -48.95
C GLU A 91 -26.99 -14.09 -50.40
N ARG A 92 -25.97 -13.25 -50.63
CA ARG A 92 -25.47 -12.96 -51.99
C ARG A 92 -24.90 -14.20 -52.65
N TYR A 93 -24.14 -15.00 -51.92
CA TYR A 93 -23.58 -16.25 -52.43
C TYR A 93 -24.69 -17.25 -52.77
N GLU A 94 -25.68 -17.42 -51.90
CA GLU A 94 -26.84 -18.28 -52.15
C GLU A 94 -27.66 -17.80 -53.35
N LYS A 95 -27.86 -16.49 -53.52
CA LYS A 95 -28.52 -15.92 -54.71
C LYS A 95 -27.70 -16.14 -55.99
N GLU A 96 -26.38 -16.05 -55.92
CA GLU A 96 -25.51 -16.31 -57.09
C GLU A 96 -25.51 -17.80 -57.46
N VAL A 97 -25.48 -18.70 -56.48
CA VAL A 97 -25.62 -20.14 -56.68
C VAL A 97 -26.99 -20.49 -57.26
N ALA A 98 -28.07 -19.88 -56.76
CA ALA A 98 -29.42 -20.04 -57.30
C ALA A 98 -29.52 -19.52 -58.73
N ARG A 99 -28.94 -18.35 -59.03
CA ARG A 99 -28.85 -17.83 -60.40
C ARG A 99 -28.07 -18.74 -61.33
N GLN A 100 -26.96 -19.32 -60.87
CA GLN A 100 -26.20 -20.29 -61.67
C GLN A 100 -26.96 -21.60 -61.89
N ALA A 101 -27.80 -22.02 -60.94
CA ALA A 101 -28.69 -23.18 -61.09
C ALA A 101 -29.83 -22.89 -62.08
N GLU A 102 -30.44 -21.70 -62.04
CA GLU A 102 -31.46 -21.24 -62.98
C GLU A 102 -30.89 -21.07 -64.40
N ASN A 103 -29.65 -20.57 -64.52
CA ASN A 103 -28.95 -20.39 -65.80
C ASN A 103 -28.46 -21.73 -66.40
N ARG A 104 -28.40 -22.81 -65.60
CA ARG A 104 -28.22 -24.20 -66.08
C ARG A 104 -29.54 -24.88 -66.47
N GLY A 105 -30.69 -24.29 -66.16
CA GLY A 105 -32.01 -24.91 -66.31
C GLY A 105 -32.80 -24.53 -67.56
N GLY A 106 -32.34 -23.60 -68.40
CA GLY A 106 -33.09 -23.17 -69.59
C GLY A 106 -32.20 -22.73 -70.74
N GLY A 107 -32.10 -23.55 -71.78
CA GLY A 107 -31.47 -23.15 -73.04
C GLY A 107 -30.96 -24.29 -73.90
N LYS A 108 -31.87 -24.94 -74.63
CA LYS A 108 -31.58 -25.79 -75.78
C LYS A 108 -31.04 -24.95 -76.94
N GLY A 109 -29.94 -25.42 -77.55
CA GLY A 109 -29.78 -25.56 -79.01
C GLY A 109 -29.37 -24.34 -79.82
N ASP A 110 -28.12 -24.30 -80.28
CA ASP A 110 -27.64 -24.25 -81.68
C ASP A 110 -26.10 -24.10 -81.59
N GLY A 111 -25.22 -24.61 -82.43
CA GLY A 111 -25.28 -25.28 -83.72
C GLY A 111 -23.83 -25.27 -84.23
N SER A 112 -23.35 -26.43 -84.68
CA SER A 112 -22.12 -26.69 -85.45
C SER A 112 -20.71 -26.50 -84.81
N PRO A 113 -19.82 -27.48 -85.02
CA PRO A 113 -18.38 -27.39 -84.77
C PRO A 113 -17.65 -26.93 -86.03
N ASP A 114 -16.62 -26.09 -85.90
CA ASP A 114 -15.67 -25.87 -86.98
C ASP A 114 -14.23 -26.08 -86.44
N PRO A 115 -13.47 -27.05 -86.99
CA PRO A 115 -12.16 -27.42 -86.47
C PRO A 115 -11.01 -26.67 -87.17
N CYS A 116 -9.95 -26.51 -86.40
CA CYS A 116 -8.57 -26.17 -86.74
C CYS A 116 -8.10 -26.61 -88.14
N PRO A 117 -7.22 -25.83 -88.81
CA PRO A 117 -6.31 -26.38 -89.78
C PRO A 117 -4.87 -26.34 -89.26
N THR A 118 -4.36 -27.52 -88.94
CA THR A 118 -2.94 -27.84 -89.05
C THR A 118 -2.58 -28.09 -90.51
N VAL A 119 -1.45 -27.49 -90.90
CA VAL A 119 -0.58 -27.75 -92.06
C VAL A 119 -0.64 -29.19 -92.58
N PRO A 120 -0.52 -29.43 -93.91
CA PRO A 120 0.79 -29.88 -94.39
C PRO A 120 1.21 -29.50 -95.84
N GLU A 121 2.54 -29.47 -95.95
CA GLU A 121 3.49 -29.68 -97.05
C GLU A 121 3.08 -30.09 -98.49
N LYS A 122 3.74 -29.41 -99.46
CA LYS A 122 4.21 -29.77 -100.83
C LYS A 122 3.25 -30.39 -101.87
N THR A 123 3.22 -29.80 -103.07
CA THR A 123 3.96 -30.25 -104.29
C THR A 123 3.63 -29.32 -105.47
N LEU A 124 4.62 -29.15 -106.36
CA LEU A 124 4.62 -28.39 -107.61
C LEU A 124 3.38 -28.62 -108.49
N GLU A 125 2.96 -27.59 -109.23
CA GLU A 125 2.87 -27.64 -110.70
C GLU A 125 2.70 -26.23 -111.30
N GLN A 126 3.43 -25.99 -112.39
CA GLN A 126 3.30 -24.83 -113.28
C GLN A 126 2.01 -24.95 -114.12
N PRO A 127 1.52 -23.84 -114.71
CA PRO A 127 1.58 -23.82 -116.17
C PRO A 127 2.05 -22.48 -116.75
N ALA A 128 2.33 -22.59 -118.04
CA ALA A 128 3.12 -21.73 -118.89
C ALA A 128 2.51 -20.35 -119.17
N PHE A 129 3.44 -19.39 -119.26
CA PHE A 129 3.55 -18.31 -120.25
C PHE A 129 2.27 -17.60 -120.70
N ASP A 130 2.17 -16.29 -120.42
CA ASP A 130 2.45 -15.31 -121.47
C ASP A 130 2.82 -13.93 -120.89
N SER A 131 4.00 -13.47 -121.34
CA SER A 131 4.41 -12.10 -121.64
C SER A 131 3.98 -10.92 -120.73
N ASP A 132 5.00 -10.24 -120.19
CA ASP A 132 5.08 -8.78 -119.95
C ASP A 132 4.68 -8.13 -118.60
N GLY A 133 4.87 -8.83 -117.45
CA GLY A 133 4.64 -8.23 -116.12
C GLY A 133 5.67 -8.55 -115.01
N SER A 134 6.80 -9.17 -115.35
CA SER A 134 7.73 -9.85 -114.41
C SER A 134 8.42 -8.94 -113.36
N GLY A 135 8.38 -7.61 -113.53
CA GLY A 135 8.95 -6.67 -112.57
C GLY A 135 8.06 -6.38 -111.36
N ALA A 136 6.74 -6.33 -111.55
CA ALA A 136 5.80 -5.83 -110.54
C ALA A 136 5.52 -6.85 -109.41
N ILE A 137 5.34 -8.12 -109.74
CA ILE A 137 5.04 -9.19 -108.75
C ILE A 137 6.24 -9.47 -107.87
N SER A 138 7.45 -9.53 -108.44
CA SER A 138 8.70 -9.72 -107.70
C SER A 138 8.99 -8.55 -106.75
N GLN A 139 8.65 -7.32 -107.17
CA GLN A 139 8.83 -6.12 -106.37
C GLN A 139 7.82 -6.03 -105.22
N GLN A 140 6.58 -6.48 -105.44
CA GLN A 140 5.52 -6.52 -104.42
C GLN A 140 5.81 -7.56 -103.31
N LEU A 141 6.32 -8.74 -103.67
CA LEU A 141 6.77 -9.75 -102.71
C LEU A 141 7.98 -9.28 -101.88
N LEU A 142 8.90 -8.54 -102.51
CA LEU A 142 10.06 -7.97 -101.81
C LEU A 142 9.63 -6.94 -100.76
N SER A 143 8.71 -6.04 -101.11
CA SER A 143 8.17 -5.04 -100.18
C SER A 143 7.37 -5.67 -99.03
N GLU A 144 6.66 -6.78 -99.27
CA GLU A 144 5.95 -7.50 -98.20
C GLU A 144 6.93 -8.14 -97.20
N VAL A 145 8.03 -8.71 -97.68
CA VAL A 145 9.09 -9.27 -96.82
C VAL A 145 9.80 -8.17 -96.03
N GLU A 146 10.08 -7.02 -96.65
CA GLU A 146 10.66 -5.87 -95.97
C GLU A 146 9.76 -5.33 -94.87
N LEU A 147 8.44 -5.24 -95.12
CA LEU A 147 7.47 -4.81 -94.13
C LEU A 147 7.41 -5.79 -92.95
N LYS A 148 7.33 -7.11 -93.20
CA LYS A 148 7.36 -8.14 -92.15
C LYS A 148 8.64 -8.09 -91.33
N LEU A 149 9.78 -7.90 -91.99
CA LEU A 149 11.06 -7.76 -91.29
C LEU A 149 11.08 -6.49 -90.42
N GLN A 150 10.46 -5.42 -90.87
CA GLN A 150 10.33 -4.18 -90.12
C GLN A 150 9.39 -4.35 -88.90
N THR A 151 8.23 -5.01 -89.06
CA THR A 151 7.31 -5.28 -87.95
C THR A 151 7.96 -6.17 -86.89
N GLU A 152 8.69 -7.20 -87.29
CA GLU A 152 9.44 -8.07 -86.38
C GLU A 152 10.56 -7.31 -85.64
N ARG A 153 11.23 -6.37 -86.32
CA ARG A 153 12.23 -5.49 -85.67
C ARG A 153 11.59 -4.59 -84.62
N GLU A 154 10.44 -3.99 -84.93
CA GLU A 154 9.69 -3.14 -84.01
C GLU A 154 9.14 -3.95 -82.83
N GLU A 155 8.61 -5.14 -83.06
CA GLU A 155 8.16 -6.05 -81.99
C GLU A 155 9.33 -6.44 -81.07
N LYS A 156 10.49 -6.77 -81.64
CA LYS A 156 11.70 -7.07 -80.86
C LYS A 156 12.16 -5.87 -80.02
N ILE A 157 11.99 -4.64 -80.51
CA ILE A 157 12.29 -3.43 -79.73
C ILE A 157 11.29 -3.28 -78.60
N LEU A 158 9.99 -3.42 -78.87
CA LEU A 158 8.92 -3.32 -77.86
C LEU A 158 9.08 -4.36 -76.75
N LEU A 159 9.38 -5.62 -77.10
CA LEU A 159 9.63 -6.69 -76.12
C LEU A 159 10.86 -6.40 -75.26
N LYS A 160 11.92 -5.82 -75.84
CA LYS A 160 13.10 -5.40 -75.08
C LYS A 160 12.79 -4.27 -74.11
N GLU A 161 12.01 -3.27 -74.53
CA GLU A 161 11.56 -2.19 -73.65
C GLU A 161 10.68 -2.70 -72.52
N GLN A 162 9.75 -3.62 -72.81
CA GLN A 162 8.94 -4.28 -71.78
C GLN A 162 9.81 -5.04 -70.77
N LEU A 163 10.77 -5.84 -71.24
CA LEU A 163 11.70 -6.55 -70.35
C LEU A 163 12.51 -5.59 -69.49
N GLN A 164 13.05 -4.51 -70.07
CA GLN A 164 13.79 -3.50 -69.30
C GLN A 164 12.90 -2.80 -68.26
N SER A 165 11.66 -2.47 -68.63
CA SER A 165 10.69 -1.86 -67.70
C SER A 165 10.35 -2.80 -66.55
N LEU A 166 10.20 -4.09 -66.83
CA LEU A 166 9.91 -5.12 -65.83
C LEU A 166 11.12 -5.36 -64.92
N GLU A 167 12.34 -5.38 -65.46
CA GLU A 167 13.58 -5.45 -64.69
C GLU A 167 13.75 -4.22 -63.79
N ALA A 168 13.46 -3.01 -64.29
CA ALA A 168 13.48 -1.78 -63.50
C ALA A 168 12.42 -1.79 -62.38
N SER A 169 11.20 -2.25 -62.67
CA SER A 169 10.15 -2.42 -61.66
C SER A 169 10.55 -3.43 -60.58
N LYS A 170 11.08 -4.59 -60.98
CA LYS A 170 11.53 -5.63 -60.04
C LYS A 170 12.68 -5.15 -59.16
N THR A 171 13.65 -4.44 -59.73
CA THR A 171 14.80 -3.91 -58.98
C THR A 171 14.38 -2.84 -57.99
N THR A 172 13.45 -1.95 -58.36
CA THR A 172 12.91 -0.93 -57.44
C THR A 172 12.07 -1.56 -56.33
N GLU A 173 11.23 -2.54 -56.63
CA GLU A 173 10.44 -3.26 -55.63
C GLU A 173 11.34 -4.07 -54.67
N THR A 174 12.36 -4.75 -55.19
CA THR A 174 13.36 -5.45 -54.37
C THR A 174 14.06 -4.48 -53.42
N SER A 175 14.49 -3.31 -53.90
CA SER A 175 15.12 -2.28 -53.08
C SER A 175 14.19 -1.75 -52.00
N ARG A 176 12.91 -1.53 -52.34
CA ARG A 176 11.88 -1.08 -51.39
C ARG A 176 11.67 -2.11 -50.28
N LEU A 177 11.48 -3.39 -50.62
CA LEU A 177 11.31 -4.47 -49.65
C LEU A 177 12.55 -4.63 -48.76
N GLN A 178 13.75 -4.49 -49.32
CA GLN A 178 15.00 -4.56 -48.57
C GLN A 178 15.14 -3.40 -47.56
N GLN A 179 14.68 -2.20 -47.93
CA GLN A 179 14.61 -1.07 -47.01
C GLN A 179 13.55 -1.27 -45.91
N GLU A 180 12.37 -1.80 -46.27
CA GLU A 180 11.31 -2.10 -45.31
C GLU A 180 11.74 -3.18 -44.30
N LEU A 181 12.40 -4.25 -44.77
CA LEU A 181 13.02 -5.28 -43.94
C LEU A 181 14.05 -4.68 -42.97
N SER A 182 14.94 -3.82 -43.45
CA SER A 182 15.95 -3.17 -42.60
C SER A 182 15.31 -2.30 -41.52
N LYS A 183 14.28 -1.52 -41.88
CA LYS A 183 13.51 -0.70 -40.93
C LYS A 183 12.80 -1.55 -39.88
N LEU A 184 12.19 -2.66 -40.29
CA LEU A 184 11.51 -3.59 -39.36
C LEU A 184 12.51 -4.26 -38.41
N MET A 185 13.67 -4.66 -38.91
CA MET A 185 14.74 -5.24 -38.10
C MET A 185 15.24 -4.26 -37.03
N GLU A 186 15.44 -2.99 -37.37
CA GLU A 186 15.84 -1.96 -36.40
C GLU A 186 14.74 -1.70 -35.35
N LYS A 187 13.47 -1.65 -35.78
CA LYS A 187 12.33 -1.53 -34.85
C LYS A 187 12.25 -2.70 -33.89
N LEU A 188 12.47 -3.93 -34.39
CA LEU A 188 12.49 -5.14 -33.56
C LEU A 188 13.63 -5.07 -32.54
N LYS A 189 14.84 -4.70 -32.96
CA LYS A 189 16.00 -4.55 -32.08
C LYS A 189 15.75 -3.52 -30.97
N LYS A 190 15.24 -2.33 -31.33
CA LYS A 190 14.90 -1.28 -30.34
C LYS A 190 13.82 -1.75 -29.35
N LYS A 191 12.80 -2.47 -29.81
CA LYS A 191 11.78 -3.07 -28.94
C LYS A 191 12.38 -4.10 -27.99
N GLN A 192 13.28 -4.95 -28.48
CA GLN A 192 13.95 -5.94 -27.65
C GLN A 192 14.84 -5.28 -26.58
N GLU A 193 15.63 -4.27 -26.93
CA GLU A 193 16.43 -3.49 -25.97
C GLU A 193 15.56 -2.75 -24.94
N SER A 194 14.41 -2.20 -25.36
CA SER A 194 13.45 -1.57 -24.45
C SER A 194 12.83 -2.59 -23.49
N PHE A 195 12.50 -3.78 -23.99
CA PHE A 195 11.91 -4.85 -23.18
C PHE A 195 12.90 -5.34 -22.11
N VAL A 196 14.16 -5.58 -22.49
CA VAL A 196 15.21 -5.98 -21.55
C VAL A 196 15.41 -4.92 -20.47
N ARG A 197 15.48 -3.63 -20.84
CA ARG A 197 15.60 -2.53 -19.87
C ARG A 197 14.43 -2.50 -18.88
N LEU A 198 13.19 -2.59 -19.39
CA LEU A 198 11.99 -2.61 -18.55
C LEU A 198 11.98 -3.83 -17.62
N GLN A 199 12.43 -4.99 -18.09
CA GLN A 199 12.53 -6.19 -17.27
C GLN A 199 13.55 -6.01 -16.13
N THR A 200 14.72 -5.43 -16.42
CA THR A 200 15.72 -5.12 -15.39
C THR A 200 15.22 -4.09 -14.38
N GLU A 201 14.53 -3.04 -14.83
CA GLU A 201 13.93 -2.03 -13.95
C GLU A 201 12.84 -2.64 -13.06
N LYS A 202 11.97 -3.48 -13.65
CA LYS A 202 10.98 -4.25 -12.91
C LYS A 202 11.66 -5.08 -11.81
N GLU A 203 12.65 -5.89 -12.15
CA GLU A 203 13.37 -6.73 -11.19
C GLU A 203 14.05 -5.90 -10.08
N ALA A 204 14.65 -4.76 -10.43
CA ALA A 204 15.24 -3.85 -9.46
C ALA A 204 14.19 -3.30 -8.47
N LEU A 205 13.03 -2.86 -8.96
CA LEU A 205 11.93 -2.37 -8.11
C LEU A 205 11.34 -3.48 -7.24
N TYR A 206 11.20 -4.70 -7.75
CA TYR A 206 10.75 -5.84 -6.94
C TYR A 206 11.76 -6.16 -5.82
N ASN A 207 13.05 -6.13 -6.12
CA ASN A 207 14.10 -6.37 -5.12
C ASN A 207 14.16 -5.25 -4.07
N ASP A 208 14.02 -3.99 -4.48
CA ASP A 208 13.97 -2.84 -3.57
C ASP A 208 12.73 -2.90 -2.66
N SER A 209 11.55 -3.13 -3.24
CA SER A 209 10.32 -3.31 -2.46
C SER A 209 10.41 -4.48 -1.48
N ARG A 210 10.99 -5.61 -1.91
CA ARG A 210 11.21 -6.77 -1.03
C ARG A 210 12.14 -6.41 0.13
N THR A 211 13.28 -5.79 -0.16
CA THR A 211 14.24 -5.34 0.86
C THR A 211 13.59 -4.38 1.83
N LYS A 212 12.79 -3.42 1.33
CA LYS A 212 12.10 -2.45 2.19
C LYS A 212 11.09 -3.09 3.14
N ILE A 213 10.38 -4.10 2.66
CA ILE A 213 9.46 -4.89 3.49
C ILE A 213 10.22 -5.63 4.58
N GLU A 214 11.35 -6.27 4.24
CA GLU A 214 12.20 -6.97 5.20
C GLU A 214 12.76 -6.00 6.26
N GLU A 215 13.23 -4.81 5.87
CA GLU A 215 13.68 -3.76 6.80
C GLU A 215 12.57 -3.31 7.77
N ILE A 216 11.35 -3.07 7.25
CA ILE A 216 10.21 -2.65 8.07
C ILE A 216 9.82 -3.74 9.06
N GLN A 217 9.82 -5.00 8.61
CA GLN A 217 9.54 -6.16 9.47
C GLN A 217 10.58 -6.28 10.58
N GLN A 218 11.87 -6.16 10.24
CA GLN A 218 12.95 -6.22 11.23
C GLN A 218 12.83 -5.09 12.27
N ARG A 219 12.61 -3.84 11.84
CA ARG A 219 12.42 -2.70 12.76
C ARG A 219 11.22 -2.91 13.69
N LYS A 220 10.10 -3.40 13.15
CA LYS A 220 8.90 -3.72 13.94
C LYS A 220 9.19 -4.80 14.98
N GLU A 221 9.95 -5.84 14.63
CA GLU A 221 10.34 -6.90 15.57
C GLU A 221 11.28 -6.39 16.67
N GLU A 222 12.24 -5.54 16.31
CA GLU A 222 13.17 -4.91 17.26
C GLU A 222 12.42 -3.98 18.23
N GLU A 223 11.49 -3.16 17.73
CA GLU A 223 10.64 -2.31 18.55
C GLU A 223 9.75 -3.13 19.50
N LEU A 224 9.13 -4.20 18.99
CA LEU A 224 8.32 -5.10 19.81
C LEU A 224 9.14 -5.75 20.93
N LYS A 225 10.36 -6.22 20.63
CA LYS A 225 11.30 -6.77 21.63
C LYS A 225 11.68 -5.71 22.68
N SER A 226 11.99 -4.49 22.25
CA SER A 226 12.32 -3.37 23.15
C SER A 226 11.17 -3.02 24.09
N LEU A 227 9.95 -2.90 23.54
CA LEU A 227 8.74 -2.64 24.32
C LEU A 227 8.44 -3.79 25.29
N GLN A 228 8.62 -5.05 24.88
CA GLN A 228 8.46 -6.21 25.74
C GLN A 228 9.43 -6.19 26.92
N VAL A 229 10.71 -5.89 26.68
CA VAL A 229 11.72 -5.76 27.75
C VAL A 229 11.38 -4.60 28.69
N ARG A 230 10.98 -3.44 28.16
CA ARG A 230 10.54 -2.29 28.97
C ARG A 230 9.33 -2.63 29.83
N ASN A 231 8.35 -3.34 29.28
CA ASN A 231 7.16 -3.76 29.99
C ASN A 231 7.50 -4.74 31.12
N GLN A 232 8.37 -5.73 30.87
CA GLN A 232 8.88 -6.65 31.88
C GLN A 232 9.60 -5.91 33.02
N LYS A 233 10.44 -4.92 32.69
CA LYS A 233 11.14 -4.11 33.69
C LYS A 233 10.17 -3.31 34.56
N LEU A 234 9.18 -2.64 33.95
CA LEU A 234 8.15 -1.91 34.68
C LEU A 234 7.31 -2.83 35.57
N GLN A 235 6.98 -4.04 35.09
CA GLN A 235 6.26 -5.03 35.87
C GLN A 235 7.07 -5.48 37.09
N GLN A 236 8.38 -5.67 36.94
CA GLN A 236 9.28 -6.00 38.04
C GLN A 236 9.41 -4.84 39.05
N GLU A 237 9.56 -3.60 38.58
CA GLU A 237 9.61 -2.40 39.43
C GLU A 237 8.30 -2.20 40.21
N LEU A 238 7.15 -2.44 39.58
CA LEU A 238 5.85 -2.40 40.22
C LEU A 238 5.72 -3.47 41.32
N GLN A 239 6.13 -4.70 41.04
CA GLN A 239 6.14 -5.79 42.01
C GLN A 239 7.04 -5.47 43.21
N SER A 240 8.25 -4.97 42.94
CA SER A 240 9.22 -4.56 43.98
C SER A 240 8.66 -3.43 44.86
N THR A 241 8.06 -2.41 44.23
CA THR A 241 7.46 -1.28 44.95
C THR A 241 6.27 -1.71 45.80
N ASN A 242 5.41 -2.59 45.28
CA ASN A 242 4.29 -3.15 46.04
C ASN A 242 4.76 -3.97 47.24
N GLN A 243 5.82 -4.78 47.07
CA GLN A 243 6.42 -5.53 48.17
C GLN A 243 6.95 -4.58 49.26
N GLY A 244 7.70 -3.54 48.88
CA GLY A 244 8.18 -2.53 49.83
C GLY A 244 7.06 -1.75 50.51
N PHE A 245 5.96 -1.48 49.81
CA PHE A 245 4.78 -0.85 50.41
C PHE A 245 4.12 -1.74 51.47
N LEU A 246 4.00 -3.05 51.22
CA LEU A 246 3.48 -4.00 52.20
C LEU A 246 4.36 -4.07 53.45
N GLU A 247 5.68 -4.12 53.27
CA GLU A 247 6.64 -4.11 54.39
C GLU A 247 6.53 -2.84 55.24
N LEU A 248 6.45 -1.66 54.61
CA LEU A 248 6.26 -0.39 55.33
C LEU A 248 4.92 -0.34 56.07
N LYS A 249 3.86 -0.87 55.46
CA LYS A 249 2.54 -0.97 56.09
C LYS A 249 2.58 -1.86 57.34
N ASP A 250 3.24 -3.02 57.24
CA ASP A 250 3.40 -3.95 58.36
C ASP A 250 4.24 -3.34 59.49
N GLN A 251 5.34 -2.64 59.15
CA GLN A 251 6.16 -1.90 60.11
C GLN A 251 5.35 -0.82 60.84
N LEU A 252 4.56 -0.03 60.10
CA LEU A 252 3.69 1.00 60.68
C LEU A 252 2.65 0.39 61.63
N GLN A 253 2.07 -0.75 61.24
CA GLN A 253 1.09 -1.45 62.08
C GLN A 253 1.72 -2.06 63.34
N SER A 254 2.94 -2.61 63.25
CA SER A 254 3.68 -3.09 64.43
C SER A 254 4.01 -1.94 65.38
N GLY A 255 4.58 -0.85 64.87
CA GLY A 255 4.91 0.32 65.67
C GLY A 255 3.68 0.93 66.35
N LYS A 256 2.54 0.99 65.65
CA LYS A 256 1.27 1.42 66.27
C LYS A 256 0.86 0.52 67.44
N LYS A 257 0.94 -0.81 67.29
CA LYS A 257 0.63 -1.76 68.38
C LYS A 257 1.59 -1.60 69.56
N GLU A 258 2.88 -1.42 69.30
CA GLU A 258 3.88 -1.17 70.34
C GLU A 258 3.58 0.11 71.11
N HIS A 259 3.21 1.19 70.42
CA HIS A 259 2.79 2.44 71.06
C HIS A 259 1.49 2.30 71.87
N GLU A 260 0.49 1.59 71.35
CA GLU A 260 -0.75 1.28 72.08
C GLU A 260 -0.46 0.50 73.37
N LEU A 261 0.41 -0.51 73.30
CA LEU A 261 0.83 -1.29 74.48
C LEU A 261 1.61 -0.44 75.50
N ALA A 262 2.49 0.44 75.04
CA ALA A 262 3.23 1.36 75.92
C ALA A 262 2.29 2.34 76.64
N LEU A 263 1.31 2.90 75.93
CA LEU A 263 0.29 3.78 76.52
C LEU A 263 -0.56 3.04 77.56
N GLN A 264 -1.02 1.82 77.24
CA GLN A 264 -1.77 1.00 78.20
C GLN A 264 -0.95 0.73 79.47
N THR A 265 0.32 0.38 79.31
CA THR A 265 1.23 0.11 80.44
C THR A 265 1.41 1.35 81.33
N LEU A 266 1.59 2.54 80.73
CA LEU A 266 1.69 3.79 81.49
C LEU A 266 0.39 4.14 82.20
N GLN A 267 -0.76 3.93 81.55
CA GLN A 267 -2.08 4.16 82.15
C GLN A 267 -2.31 3.24 83.36
N ASP A 268 -1.96 1.96 83.24
CA ASP A 268 -2.04 0.98 84.33
C ASP A 268 -1.10 1.37 85.48
N GLN A 269 0.12 1.84 85.17
CA GLN A 269 1.08 2.33 86.16
C GLN A 269 0.57 3.57 86.90
N GLU A 270 -0.02 4.55 86.20
CA GLU A 270 -0.60 5.75 86.82
C GLU A 270 -1.82 5.41 87.69
N SER A 271 -2.68 4.49 87.25
CA SER A 271 -3.79 3.96 88.03
C SER A 271 -3.32 3.30 89.33
N LEU A 272 -2.32 2.42 89.23
CA LEU A 272 -1.70 1.77 90.40
C LEU A 272 -1.11 2.81 91.36
N ARG A 273 -0.35 3.79 90.84
CA ARG A 273 0.22 4.87 91.64
C ARG A 273 -0.86 5.70 92.33
N GLY A 274 -1.96 5.99 91.64
CA GLY A 274 -3.11 6.68 92.20
C GLY A 274 -3.78 5.89 93.33
N ASN A 275 -3.98 4.58 93.13
CA ASN A 275 -4.56 3.70 94.15
C ASN A 275 -3.65 3.59 95.39
N THR A 276 -2.33 3.42 95.20
CA THR A 276 -1.37 3.41 96.31
C THR A 276 -1.43 4.72 97.10
N ARG A 277 -1.47 5.87 96.42
CA ARG A 277 -1.59 7.18 97.08
C ARG A 277 -2.89 7.33 97.88
N LEU A 278 -4.01 6.85 97.34
CA LEU A 278 -5.29 6.86 98.06
C LEU A 278 -5.26 5.93 99.28
N MET A 279 -4.64 4.76 99.16
CA MET A 279 -4.45 3.83 100.27
C MET A 279 -3.61 4.45 101.38
N GLU A 280 -2.51 5.12 101.03
CA GLU A 280 -1.67 5.89 101.96
C GLU A 280 -2.49 6.96 102.69
N GLN A 281 -3.29 7.76 101.97
CA GLN A 281 -4.17 8.77 102.58
C GLN A 281 -5.22 8.17 103.52
N VAL A 282 -5.84 7.04 103.14
CA VAL A 282 -6.79 6.34 104.01
C VAL A 282 -6.08 5.85 105.27
N GLN A 283 -4.87 5.31 105.15
CA GLN A 283 -4.08 4.84 106.27
C GLN A 283 -3.70 5.98 107.23
N GLU A 284 -3.29 7.14 106.70
CA GLU A 284 -3.06 8.36 107.48
C GLU A 284 -4.31 8.78 108.26
N LEU A 285 -5.48 8.82 107.60
CA LEU A 285 -6.76 9.15 108.24
C LEU A 285 -7.17 8.13 109.33
N VAL A 286 -6.90 6.84 109.12
CA VAL A 286 -7.15 5.81 110.16
C VAL A 286 -6.27 6.04 111.37
N GLN A 287 -4.97 6.30 111.17
CA GLN A 287 -4.04 6.59 112.26
C GLN A 287 -4.43 7.87 113.02
N GLU A 288 -4.86 8.92 112.32
CA GLU A 288 -5.35 10.14 112.95
C GLU A 288 -6.62 9.88 113.77
N LYS A 289 -7.57 9.12 113.23
CA LYS A 289 -8.78 8.71 113.96
C LYS A 289 -8.43 7.92 115.22
N GLU A 290 -7.49 6.98 115.15
CA GLU A 290 -7.04 6.21 116.31
C GLU A 290 -6.38 7.10 117.37
N ARG A 291 -5.54 8.06 116.96
CA ARG A 291 -4.97 9.06 117.87
C ARG A 291 -6.05 9.89 118.56
N LEU A 292 -7.02 10.41 117.79
CA LEU A 292 -8.13 11.20 118.34
C LEU A 292 -9.00 10.38 119.32
N LEU A 293 -9.22 9.08 119.05
CA LEU A 293 -9.92 8.20 119.99
C LEU A 293 -9.12 7.97 121.28
N GLN A 294 -7.81 7.82 121.20
CA GLN A 294 -6.93 7.73 122.38
C GLN A 294 -6.99 9.02 123.20
N GLU A 295 -6.85 10.18 122.56
CA GLU A 295 -6.97 11.49 123.21
C GLU A 295 -8.35 11.67 123.87
N LEU A 296 -9.43 11.27 123.20
CA LEU A 296 -10.79 11.31 123.75
C LEU A 296 -10.91 10.42 125.00
N ASP A 297 -10.34 9.20 124.99
CA ASP A 297 -10.35 8.29 126.13
C ASP A 297 -9.51 8.83 127.31
N GLU A 298 -8.37 9.46 127.04
CA GLU A 298 -7.57 10.16 128.06
C GLU A 298 -8.34 11.34 128.68
N VAL A 299 -9.01 12.16 127.86
CA VAL A 299 -9.88 13.24 128.34
C VAL A 299 -11.03 12.68 129.16
N ARG A 300 -11.65 11.56 128.75
CA ARG A 300 -12.69 10.89 129.52
C ARG A 300 -12.17 10.39 130.87
N LYS A 301 -11.04 9.70 130.90
CA LYS A 301 -10.40 9.22 132.14
C LYS A 301 -10.06 10.37 133.08
N THR A 302 -9.54 11.47 132.57
CA THR A 302 -9.24 12.66 133.38
C THR A 302 -10.52 13.33 133.89
N ALA A 303 -11.59 13.40 133.08
CA ALA A 303 -12.89 13.88 133.51
C ALA A 303 -13.53 12.99 134.59
N GLU A 304 -13.47 11.66 134.44
CA GLU A 304 -13.94 10.69 135.43
C GLU A 304 -13.15 10.80 136.74
N LYS A 305 -11.82 10.94 136.69
CA LYS A 305 -10.98 11.21 137.88
C LYS A 305 -11.38 12.52 138.57
N ARG A 306 -11.58 13.61 137.81
CA ARG A 306 -12.04 14.89 138.35
C ARG A 306 -13.42 14.76 139.01
N LYS A 307 -14.33 14.03 138.38
CA LYS A 307 -15.66 13.74 138.95
C LYS A 307 -15.54 12.97 140.26
N ALA A 308 -14.72 11.91 140.31
CA ALA A 308 -14.51 11.13 141.53
C ALA A 308 -13.90 11.99 142.66
N MET A 309 -12.92 12.86 142.37
CA MET A 309 -12.39 13.81 143.36
C MET A 309 -13.46 14.79 143.86
N LEU A 310 -14.33 15.27 142.98
CA LEU A 310 -15.44 16.15 143.37
C LEU A 310 -16.47 15.41 144.23
N ASP A 311 -16.79 14.16 143.90
CA ASP A 311 -17.71 13.31 144.67
C ASP A 311 -17.14 12.97 146.07
N GLU A 312 -15.81 12.76 146.20
CA GLU A 312 -15.13 12.58 147.51
C GLU A 312 -15.12 13.85 148.38
N MET A 313 -15.13 15.04 147.79
CA MET A 313 -15.19 16.32 148.52
C MET A 313 -16.61 16.68 149.00
N ALA A 314 -17.64 15.93 148.58
CA ALA A 314 -19.05 16.23 148.86
C ALA A 314 -19.67 15.42 150.02
N ILE A 315 -18.86 14.67 150.79
CA ILE A 315 -19.24 13.88 151.99
C ILE A 315 -18.68 14.55 153.25
#